data_AF-A0A920A1W9-F1
#
_entry.id   AF-A0A920A1W9-F1
#
_cell.length_a   1.000
_cell.length_b   1.000
_cell.length_c   1.000
_cell.angle_alpha   90.00
_cell.angle_beta   90.00
_cell.angle_gamma   90.00
#
_symmetry.space_group_name_H-M   'P 1'
#
loop_
_entity.id
_entity.type
_entity.pdbx_description
1 polymer ?
#
loop_
_entity_poly.entity_id
_entity_poly.type
_entity_poly.pdbx_seq_one_letter_code
_entity_poly.pdbx_strand_id
1 'polypeptide(L)' 'MGFGGISIWQLLIILLVVLVLFGSKKLRSIGSDLGQGIKGFKKAINDDESKENDKSKD' A
#
# COMPACT_ATOMS: atom_id res chain seq x y z
N MET A 1 -10.14 9.21 23.95
CA MET A 1 -9.53 10.04 22.90
C MET A 1 -9.03 9.13 21.79
N GLY A 2 -9.96 8.54 21.01
CA GLY A 2 -9.61 7.65 19.91
C GLY A 2 -9.23 8.44 18.66
N PHE A 3 -8.62 7.75 17.69
CA PHE A 3 -8.18 8.22 16.38
C PHE A 3 -9.24 8.94 15.50
N GLY A 4 -10.47 9.18 15.98
CA GLY A 4 -11.56 9.87 15.27
C GLY A 4 -11.38 11.38 15.08
N GLY A 5 -10.25 11.95 15.53
CA GLY A 5 -9.88 13.35 15.28
C GLY A 5 -8.84 13.53 14.18
N ILE A 6 -8.31 12.45 13.59
CA ILE A 6 -7.37 12.55 12.47
C ILE A 6 -8.16 12.82 11.21
N SER A 7 -8.33 14.10 10.90
CA SER A 7 -8.91 14.55 9.64
C SER A 7 -7.97 14.17 8.49
N ILE A 8 -8.53 13.71 7.38
CA ILE A 8 -7.80 13.43 6.13
C ILE A 8 -6.90 14.61 5.72
N TRP A 9 -7.34 15.84 6.02
CA TRP A 9 -6.57 17.05 5.79
C TRP A 9 -5.27 17.13 6.59
N GLN A 10 -5.26 16.65 7.84
CA GLN A 10 -4.04 16.62 8.66
C GLN A 10 -3.06 15.58 8.14
N LEU A 11 -3.54 14.41 7.70
CA LEU A 11 -2.70 13.39 7.08
C LEU A 11 -2.04 13.90 5.79
N LEU A 12 -2.75 14.65 4.96
CA LEU A 12 -2.19 15.27 3.75
C LEU A 12 -1.08 16.28 4.08
N ILE A 13 -1.28 17.11 5.11
CA ILE A 13 -0.26 18.06 5.57
C ILE A 13 0.98 17.33 6.08
N ILE A 14 0.81 16.27 6.88
CA ILE A 14 1.92 15.46 7.37
C ILE A 14 2.65 14.78 6.20
N LEU A 15 1.91 14.23 5.24
CA LEU A 15 2.48 13.62 4.04
C LEU A 15 3.32 14.62 3.23
N LEU A 16 2.85 15.87 3.09
CA LEU A 16 3.57 16.94 2.42
C LEU A 16 4.90 17.24 3.12
N VAL A 17 4.89 17.37 4.44
CA VAL A 17 6.11 17.61 5.24
C VAL A 17 7.10 16.45 5.08
N VAL A 18 6.63 15.21 5.16
CA VAL A 18 7.48 14.03 4.95
C VAL A 18 8.07 14.02 3.53
N LEU A 19 7.28 14.36 2.51
CA LEU A 19 7.76 14.47 1.13
C LEU A 19 8.85 15.53 0.97
N VAL A 20 8.75 16.66 1.66
CA VAL A 20 9.76 17.72 1.62
C VAL A 20 11.05 17.30 2.34
N LEU A 21 10.94 16.65 3.51
CA LEU A 21 12.10 16.20 4.29
C LEU A 21 12.88 15.08 3.60
N PHE A 22 12.18 14.08 3.08
CA PHE A 22 12.81 12.92 2.44
C PHE A 22 13.09 13.16 0.95
N GLY A 23 12.37 14.08 0.32
CA GLY A 23 12.40 14.32 -1.12
C GLY A 23 11.68 13.21 -1.91
N SER A 24 11.10 13.59 -3.06
CA SER A 24 10.38 12.67 -3.94
C SER A 24 11.25 11.53 -4.49
N LYS A 25 12.56 11.75 -4.64
CA LYS A 25 13.50 10.76 -5.20
C LYS A 25 13.73 9.56 -4.27
N LYS A 26 13.92 9.79 -2.95
CA LYS A 26 14.05 8.71 -1.96
C LYS A 26 12.72 7.98 -1.77
N LEU A 27 11.60 8.72 -1.69
CA LEU A 27 10.28 8.11 -1.58
C LEU A 27 9.95 7.23 -2.78
N ARG A 28 10.33 7.64 -4.00
CA ARG A 28 10.11 6.84 -5.22
C ARG A 28 10.95 5.57 -5.23
N SER A 29 12.23 5.66 -4.84
CA SER A 29 13.11 4.47 -4.76
C SER A 29 12.54 3.45 -3.76
N ILE A 30 12.30 3.87 -2.52
CA ILE A 30 11.77 3.01 -1.46
C ILE A 30 10.36 2.51 -1.82
N GLY A 31 9.52 3.38 -2.37
CA GLY A 31 8.17 3.03 -2.81
C GLY A 31 8.15 2.03 -3.97
N SER A 32 9.12 2.10 -4.88
CA SER A 32 9.27 1.11 -5.96
C SER A 32 9.71 -0.25 -5.42
N ASP A 33 10.61 -0.31 -4.45
CA ASP A 33 11.08 -1.57 -3.84
C ASP A 33 9.97 -2.21 -3.01
N LEU A 34 9.30 -1.42 -2.15
CA LEU A 34 8.15 -1.88 -1.36
C LEU A 34 6.96 -2.26 -2.27
N GLY A 35 6.71 -1.47 -3.31
CA GLY A 35 5.63 -1.70 -4.25
C GLY A 35 5.80 -3.00 -5.04
N GLN A 36 7.02 -3.35 -5.42
CA GLN A 36 7.30 -4.64 -6.06
C GLN A 36 7.03 -5.82 -5.11
N GLY A 37 7.44 -5.73 -3.84
CA GLY A 37 7.15 -6.75 -2.83
C GLY A 37 5.65 -6.94 -2.58
N ILE A 38 4.92 -5.84 -2.42
CA ILE A 38 3.45 -5.86 -2.21
C ILE A 38 2.74 -6.39 -3.47
N LYS A 39 3.21 -6.06 -4.69
CA LYS A 39 2.63 -6.57 -5.94
C LYS A 39 2.77 -8.09 -6.05
N GLY A 40 3.92 -8.64 -5.67
CA GLY A 40 4.14 -10.09 -5.59
C GLY A 40 3.21 -10.76 -4.57
N PHE A 41 3.10 -10.18 -3.38
CA PHE A 41 2.21 -10.66 -2.32
C PHE A 41 0.74 -10.66 -2.76
N LYS A 42 0.28 -9.56 -3.37
CA LYS A 42 -1.09 -9.45 -3.89
C LYS A 42 -1.35 -10.49 -4.98
N LYS A 43 -0.39 -10.71 -5.88
CA LYS A 43 -0.51 -11.72 -6.94
C LYS A 43 -0.65 -13.13 -6.37
N ALA A 44 0.16 -13.50 -5.38
CA ALA A 44 0.08 -14.81 -4.73
C ALA A 44 -1.30 -15.02 -4.08
N ILE A 45 -1.80 -14.05 -3.31
CA ILE A 45 -3.14 -14.10 -2.70
C ILE A 45 -4.25 -14.26 -3.74
N ASN A 46 -4.17 -13.55 -4.87
CA ASN A 46 -5.19 -13.62 -5.91
C ASN A 46 -5.12 -14.93 -6.72
N ASP A 47 -3.91 -15.48 -6.90
CA ASP A 47 -3.73 -16.76 -7.59
C ASP A 47 -4.24 -17.92 -6.72
N ASP A 48 -4.00 -17.89 -5.40
CA ASP A 48 -4.61 -18.84 -4.45
C ASP A 48 -6.15 -18.76 -4.45
N GLU A 49 -6.76 -17.56 -4.38
CA GLU A 49 -8.22 -17.42 -4.47
C GLU A 49 -8.77 -17.90 -5.84
N SER A 50 -8.05 -17.64 -6.94
CA SER A 50 -8.45 -18.10 -8.27
C SER A 50 -8.38 -19.63 -8.40
N LYS A 51 -7.44 -20.27 -7.71
CA LYS A 51 -7.29 -21.74 -7.66
C LYS A 51 -8.34 -22.40 -6.77
N GLU A 52 -8.86 -21.69 -5.78
CA GLU A 52 -9.93 -22.18 -4.89
C GLU A 52 -11.31 -22.13 -5.58
N ASN A 53 -11.57 -21.11 -6.41
CA ASN A 53 -12.84 -20.96 -7.13
C ASN A 53 -13.00 -21.91 -8.34
N ASP A 54 -11.93 -22.49 -8.86
CA ASP A 54 -11.98 -23.47 -9.97
C ASP A 54 -12.31 -24.89 -9.48
N LYS A 55 -12.09 -25.19 -8.19
CA LYS A 55 -12.29 -26.52 -7.60
C LYS A 55 -13.70 -26.80 -7.07
N SER A 56 -14.63 -25.86 -7.24
CA SER A 56 -16.01 -25.97 -6.73
C SER A 56 -17.07 -26.07 -7.83
N LYS A 57 -16.67 -26.36 -9.08
CA LYS A 57 -17.55 -26.43 -10.26
C LYS A 57 -17.60 -27.79 -10.98
N ASP A 58 -17.14 -28.85 -10.32
CA ASP A 58 -17.40 -30.25 -10.70
C ASP A 58 -18.33 -30.92 -9.69
#